data_AF-A0A7S7W1L1-F1
#
_entry.id   AF-A0A7S7W1L1-F1
#
_cell.length_a   1.000
_cell.length_b   1.000
_cell.length_c   1.000
_cell.angle_alpha   90.00
_cell.angle_beta   90.00
_cell.angle_gamma   90.00
#
_symmetry.space_group_name_H-M   'P 1'
#
loop_
_entity.id
_entity.type
_entity.pdbx_description
1 polymer ?
#
loop_
_entity_poly.entity_id
_entity_poly.type
_entity_poly.pdbx_seq_one_letter_code
_entity_poly.pdbx_strand_id
1 'polypeptide(L)'
;MVMPLANDELVITLSPSVTLTLRPSLRAAFRLAHSYSGFESLFQAISEGNLTAISDLITMTCADQLGWAEYARNEDPSMIPALMAAREQLLAFIPALCGVTNSDSEPQSGEPLSFEEYFTQLYQIGTGWLGWTPEATWAATAAEIINAKEGRVEMLAAIFGKRDDTETIDATKGMPADLRKEINAIGKGRS
;
A
#
# COMPACT_ATOMS: atom_id res chain seq x y z
N MET A 1 4.72 15.46 -10.55
CA MET A 1 4.89 14.42 -9.51
C MET A 1 4.52 13.10 -10.16
N VAL A 2 5.43 12.11 -10.13
CA VAL A 2 5.17 10.80 -10.74
C VAL A 2 4.87 9.84 -9.60
N MET A 3 3.67 9.27 -9.62
CA MET A 3 3.28 8.23 -8.68
C MET A 3 3.87 6.90 -9.14
N PRO A 4 4.49 6.10 -8.25
CA PRO A 4 4.89 4.75 -8.60
C PRO A 4 3.64 3.89 -8.81
N LEU A 5 3.49 3.37 -10.02
CA LEU A 5 2.37 2.51 -10.44
C LEU A 5 2.81 1.04 -10.41
N ALA A 6 1.90 0.08 -10.59
CA ALA A 6 2.27 -1.32 -10.81
C ALA A 6 3.15 -1.52 -12.06
N ASN A 7 3.31 -0.50 -12.89
CA ASN A 7 4.25 -0.48 -14.01
C ASN A 7 5.62 0.15 -13.69
N ASP A 8 5.87 0.61 -12.46
CA ASP A 8 7.23 0.92 -12.00
C ASP A 8 7.95 -0.41 -11.72
N GLU A 9 8.42 -0.98 -12.83
CA GLU A 9 9.17 -2.23 -12.86
C GLU A 9 10.63 -1.96 -12.53
N LEU A 10 11.17 -2.72 -11.57
CA LEU A 10 12.60 -2.76 -11.37
C LEU A 10 13.18 -3.86 -12.26
N VAL A 11 14.04 -3.48 -13.20
CA VAL A 11 14.77 -4.43 -14.04
C VAL A 11 16.16 -4.66 -13.45
N ILE A 12 16.45 -5.90 -13.08
CA ILE A 12 17.79 -6.32 -12.63
C ILE A 12 18.42 -7.26 -13.63
N THR A 13 19.71 -7.08 -13.90
CA THR A 13 20.49 -7.97 -14.75
C THR A 13 21.40 -8.83 -13.87
N LEU A 14 21.17 -10.13 -13.84
CA LEU A 14 21.94 -11.07 -13.04
C LEU A 14 23.10 -11.67 -13.85
N SER A 15 22.92 -11.84 -15.16
CA SER A 15 23.97 -12.27 -16.07
C SER A 15 23.72 -11.67 -17.47
N PRO A 16 24.68 -11.76 -18.41
CA PRO A 16 24.48 -11.26 -19.78
C PRO A 16 23.26 -11.85 -20.50
N SER A 17 22.78 -13.03 -20.07
CA SER A 17 21.61 -13.71 -20.63
C SER A 17 20.39 -13.70 -19.71
N VAL A 18 20.50 -13.24 -18.47
CA VAL A 18 19.42 -13.28 -17.48
C VAL A 18 19.13 -11.89 -16.95
N THR A 19 17.98 -11.38 -17.38
CA THR A 19 17.40 -10.12 -16.91
C THR A 19 16.03 -10.43 -16.33
N LEU A 20 15.77 -9.93 -15.12
CA LEU A 20 14.52 -10.13 -14.41
C LEU A 20 13.79 -8.80 -14.26
N THR A 21 12.48 -8.85 -14.45
CA THR A 21 11.58 -7.73 -14.20
C THR A 21 10.84 -7.98 -12.90
N LEU A 22 11.05 -7.12 -11.92
CA LEU A 22 10.38 -7.16 -10.61
C LEU A 22 9.25 -6.14 -10.59
N ARG A 23 8.08 -6.58 -10.13
CA ARG A 23 6.87 -5.78 -10.05
C ARG A 23 6.33 -5.75 -8.63
N PRO A 24 6.07 -4.56 -8.05
CA PRO A 24 5.43 -4.45 -6.75
C PRO A 24 3.96 -4.88 -6.88
N SER A 25 3.45 -5.59 -5.88
CA SER A 25 2.03 -5.94 -5.78
C SER A 25 1.62 -6.10 -4.32
N LEU A 26 0.35 -5.91 -4.03
CA LEU A 26 -0.23 -6.07 -2.70
C LEU A 26 0.02 -7.50 -2.19
N ARG A 27 -0.08 -8.50 -3.07
CA ARG A 27 0.17 -9.91 -2.71
C ARG A 27 1.63 -10.13 -2.30
N ALA A 28 2.58 -9.60 -3.06
CA ALA A 28 3.99 -9.73 -2.74
C ALA A 28 4.32 -9.02 -1.42
N ALA A 29 3.84 -7.79 -1.26
CA ALA A 29 4.04 -6.99 -0.07
C ALA A 29 3.49 -7.68 1.19
N PHE A 30 2.26 -8.20 1.13
CA PHE A 30 1.63 -8.94 2.23
C PHE A 30 2.45 -10.17 2.64
N ARG A 31 2.87 -11.00 1.66
CA ARG A 31 3.63 -12.22 1.94
C ARG A 31 5.00 -11.92 2.54
N LEU A 32 5.72 -10.96 1.97
CA LEU A 32 7.03 -10.55 2.46
C LEU A 32 6.95 -9.98 3.87
N ALA A 33 5.99 -9.07 4.13
CA ALA A 33 5.78 -8.53 5.46
C ALA A 33 5.45 -9.63 6.48
N HIS A 34 4.62 -10.61 6.11
CA HIS A 34 4.31 -11.73 6.98
C HIS A 34 5.53 -12.62 7.25
N SER A 35 6.25 -13.03 6.20
CA SER A 35 7.43 -13.91 6.33
C SER A 35 8.56 -13.33 7.17
N TYR A 36 8.73 -12.00 7.15
CA TYR A 36 9.81 -11.30 7.85
C TYR A 36 9.35 -10.54 9.10
N SER A 37 8.08 -10.66 9.49
CA SER A 37 7.48 -9.87 10.60
C SER A 37 7.66 -8.34 10.41
N GLY A 38 7.53 -7.88 9.15
CA GLY A 38 7.67 -6.49 8.74
C GLY A 38 8.82 -6.23 7.78
N PHE A 39 8.81 -5.04 7.16
CA PHE A 39 9.83 -4.66 6.18
C PHE A 39 11.17 -4.23 6.78
N GLU A 40 11.20 -3.84 8.05
CA GLU A 40 12.45 -3.52 8.75
C GLU A 40 13.39 -4.73 8.80
N SER A 41 12.86 -5.88 9.27
CA SER A 41 13.60 -7.14 9.30
C SER A 41 14.03 -7.62 7.91
N LEU A 42 13.15 -7.48 6.91
CA LEU A 42 13.48 -7.81 5.52
C LEU A 42 14.60 -6.91 4.98
N PHE A 43 14.50 -5.60 5.20
CA PHE A 43 15.50 -4.62 4.80
C PHE A 43 16.85 -4.94 5.44
N GLN A 44 16.86 -5.20 6.75
CA GLN A 44 18.07 -5.55 7.48
C GLN A 44 18.70 -6.84 6.93
N ALA A 45 17.90 -7.89 6.73
CA ALA A 45 18.38 -9.16 6.19
C ALA A 45 19.01 -8.98 4.80
N ILE A 46 18.37 -8.21 3.91
CA ILE A 46 18.93 -7.93 2.58
C ILE A 46 20.20 -7.09 2.68
N SER A 47 20.22 -6.07 3.55
CA SER A 47 21.39 -5.21 3.78
C SER A 47 22.61 -6.02 4.22
N GLU A 48 22.41 -6.99 5.11
CA GLU A 48 23.42 -7.93 5.59
C GLU A 48 23.84 -8.98 4.55
N GLY A 49 23.18 -9.03 3.38
CA GLY A 49 23.49 -9.98 2.31
C GLY A 49 22.87 -11.36 2.51
N ASN A 50 21.76 -11.46 3.25
CA ASN A 50 21.03 -12.72 3.39
C ASN A 50 20.46 -13.17 2.04
N LEU A 51 21.06 -14.21 1.46
CA LEU A 51 20.69 -14.72 0.14
C LEU A 51 19.26 -15.29 0.09
N THR A 52 18.74 -15.80 1.20
CA THR A 52 17.35 -16.26 1.29
C THR A 52 16.41 -15.08 1.18
N ALA A 53 16.66 -13.98 1.91
CA ALA A 53 15.85 -12.77 1.84
C ALA A 53 15.86 -12.12 0.44
N ILE A 54 17.04 -12.08 -0.18
CA ILE A 54 17.19 -11.61 -1.57
C ILE A 54 16.38 -12.50 -2.53
N SER A 55 16.51 -13.82 -2.40
CA SER A 55 15.82 -14.78 -3.27
C SER A 55 14.31 -14.76 -3.07
N ASP A 56 13.82 -14.61 -1.84
CA ASP A 56 12.40 -14.51 -1.53
C ASP A 56 11.80 -13.25 -2.12
N LEU A 57 12.47 -12.10 -1.97
CA LEU A 57 12.04 -10.84 -2.58
C LEU A 57 11.89 -10.99 -4.10
N ILE A 58 12.91 -11.54 -4.78
CA ILE A 58 12.86 -11.79 -6.23
C ILE A 58 11.72 -12.77 -6.56
N THR A 59 11.62 -13.90 -5.85
CA THR A 59 10.61 -14.93 -6.12
C THR A 59 9.19 -14.38 -6.02
N MET A 60 8.92 -13.51 -5.04
CA MET A 60 7.58 -12.97 -4.81
C MET A 60 7.23 -11.80 -5.74
N THR A 61 8.21 -11.17 -6.36
CA THR A 61 8.01 -9.95 -7.16
C THR A 61 8.37 -10.11 -8.63
N CYS A 62 9.06 -11.19 -9.02
CA CYS A 62 9.43 -11.44 -10.40
C CYS A 62 8.21 -11.71 -11.28
N ALA A 63 8.12 -10.99 -12.40
CA ALA A 63 7.10 -11.22 -13.42
C ALA A 63 7.35 -12.55 -14.17
N ASP A 64 8.61 -12.89 -14.45
CA ASP A 64 9.00 -14.16 -15.06
C ASP A 64 9.46 -15.16 -13.98
N GLN A 65 8.48 -15.79 -13.35
CA GLN A 65 8.75 -16.81 -12.32
C GLN A 65 9.45 -18.05 -12.89
N LEU A 66 9.20 -18.40 -14.15
CA LEU A 66 9.79 -19.58 -14.76
C LEU A 66 11.29 -19.35 -15.04
N GLY A 67 11.63 -18.23 -15.69
CA GLY A 67 13.02 -17.87 -15.95
C GLY A 67 13.83 -17.69 -14.67
N TRP A 68 13.23 -17.10 -13.63
CA TRP A 68 13.87 -17.03 -12.32
C TRP A 68 14.11 -18.43 -11.71
N ALA A 69 13.10 -19.30 -11.73
CA ALA A 69 13.23 -20.64 -11.18
C ALA A 69 14.26 -21.50 -11.93
N GLU A 70 14.40 -21.33 -13.24
CA GLU A 70 15.45 -21.98 -14.02
C GLU A 70 16.83 -21.45 -13.64
N TYR A 71 17.00 -20.13 -13.58
CA TYR A 71 18.27 -19.52 -13.18
C TYR A 71 18.70 -19.95 -11.77
N ALA A 72 17.79 -19.91 -10.80
CA ALA A 72 18.08 -20.29 -9.42
C ALA A 72 18.45 -21.77 -9.24
N ARG A 73 18.02 -22.66 -10.17
CA ARG A 73 18.36 -24.09 -10.15
C ARG A 73 19.66 -24.43 -10.88
N ASN A 74 20.16 -23.55 -11.75
CA ASN A 74 21.30 -23.86 -12.61
C ASN A 74 22.65 -23.90 -11.89
N GLU A 75 22.67 -23.70 -10.56
CA GLU A 75 23.88 -23.75 -9.70
C GLU A 75 25.07 -22.94 -10.27
N ASP A 76 24.78 -21.84 -10.96
CA ASP A 76 25.80 -20.99 -11.57
C ASP A 76 26.68 -20.36 -10.46
N PRO A 77 28.01 -20.56 -10.47
CA PRO A 77 28.90 -19.97 -9.48
C PRO A 77 28.85 -18.43 -9.43
N SER A 78 28.39 -17.79 -10.51
CA SER A 78 28.21 -16.33 -10.59
C SER A 78 26.91 -15.84 -9.93
N MET A 79 26.00 -16.74 -9.54
CA MET A 79 24.71 -16.40 -8.94
C MET A 79 24.87 -15.57 -7.67
N ILE A 80 25.71 -16.00 -6.73
CA ILE A 80 25.90 -15.29 -5.45
C ILE A 80 26.46 -13.88 -5.70
N PRO A 81 27.57 -13.69 -6.45
CA PRO A 81 28.04 -12.37 -6.82
C PRO A 81 26.99 -11.50 -7.52
N ALA A 82 26.19 -12.06 -8.43
CA ALA A 82 25.15 -11.34 -9.15
C ALA A 82 24.04 -10.84 -8.22
N LEU A 83 23.55 -11.69 -7.33
CA LEU A 83 22.55 -11.33 -6.33
C LEU A 83 23.07 -10.26 -5.36
N MET A 84 24.33 -10.38 -4.95
CA MET A 84 24.98 -9.37 -4.12
C MET A 84 25.15 -8.03 -4.83
N ALA A 85 25.44 -8.03 -6.13
CA ALA A 85 25.51 -6.81 -6.94
C ALA A 85 24.14 -6.14 -7.12
N ALA A 86 23.05 -6.91 -7.15
CA ALA A 86 21.68 -6.39 -7.23
C ALA A 86 21.15 -5.82 -5.90
N ARG A 87 21.83 -6.07 -4.78
CA ARG A 87 21.36 -5.76 -3.42
C ARG A 87 20.87 -4.32 -3.25
N GLU A 88 21.62 -3.33 -3.72
CA GLU A 88 21.25 -1.91 -3.54
C GLU A 88 19.95 -1.56 -4.28
N GLN A 89 19.76 -2.11 -5.49
CA GLN A 89 18.53 -1.94 -6.26
C GLN A 89 17.35 -2.61 -5.56
N LEU A 90 17.56 -3.80 -4.99
CA LEU A 90 16.55 -4.51 -4.21
C LEU A 90 16.15 -3.77 -2.93
N LEU A 91 17.10 -3.16 -2.21
CA LEU A 91 16.80 -2.33 -1.04
C LEU A 91 15.99 -1.10 -1.42
N ALA A 92 16.34 -0.44 -2.53
CA ALA A 92 15.60 0.70 -3.07
C ALA A 92 14.19 0.34 -3.56
N PHE A 93 13.92 -0.94 -3.82
CA PHE A 93 12.62 -1.44 -4.25
C PHE A 93 11.62 -1.64 -3.10
N ILE A 94 12.10 -1.89 -1.88
CA ILE A 94 11.25 -2.16 -0.71
C ILE A 94 10.21 -1.05 -0.45
N PRO A 95 10.54 0.26 -0.49
CA PRO A 95 9.55 1.31 -0.31
C PRO A 95 8.36 1.25 -1.28
N ALA A 96 8.58 0.78 -2.51
CA ALA A 96 7.51 0.62 -3.50
C ALA A 96 6.47 -0.44 -3.08
N LEU A 97 6.90 -1.48 -2.35
CA LEU A 97 5.99 -2.50 -1.79
C LEU A 97 5.11 -1.94 -0.67
N CYS A 98 5.63 -0.96 0.07
CA CYS A 98 4.91 -0.31 1.17
C CYS A 98 3.93 0.77 0.69
N GLY A 99 3.88 1.08 -0.61
CA GLY A 99 3.09 2.18 -1.13
C GLY A 99 3.63 3.56 -0.76
N VAL A 100 4.89 3.64 -0.34
CA VAL A 100 5.55 4.93 -0.09
C VAL A 100 5.76 5.62 -1.42
N THR A 101 4.99 6.68 -1.64
CA THR A 101 5.25 7.64 -2.71
C THR A 101 6.08 8.78 -2.12
N ASN A 102 6.91 9.46 -2.92
CA ASN A 102 7.69 10.63 -2.48
C ASN A 102 6.81 11.87 -2.20
N SER A 103 5.64 11.68 -1.58
CA SER A 103 4.78 12.73 -1.11
C SER A 103 5.32 13.28 0.20
N ASP A 104 5.58 14.59 0.25
CA ASP A 104 5.86 15.37 1.46
C ASP A 104 4.63 15.44 2.41
N SER A 105 3.89 14.34 2.53
CA SER A 105 2.74 14.24 3.43
C SER A 105 3.26 14.22 4.86
N GLU A 106 2.81 15.18 5.67
CA GLU A 106 3.13 15.21 7.10
C GLU A 106 2.77 13.86 7.75
N PRO A 107 3.62 13.32 8.63
CA PRO A 107 3.33 12.07 9.32
C PRO A 107 2.01 12.21 10.08
N GLN A 108 1.00 11.46 9.65
CA GLN A 108 -0.28 11.47 10.34
C GLN A 108 -0.10 10.80 11.71
N SER A 109 -0.38 11.56 12.76
CA SER A 109 -0.41 11.06 14.14
C SER A 109 -1.60 10.12 14.29
N GLY A 110 -1.38 8.82 14.11
CA GLY A 110 -2.33 7.76 14.34
C GLY A 110 -1.75 6.65 15.22
N GLU A 111 -2.61 5.76 15.69
CA GLU A 111 -2.16 4.53 16.35
C GLU A 111 -1.34 3.69 15.36
N PRO A 112 -0.14 3.21 15.74
CA PRO A 112 0.70 2.44 14.84
C PRO A 112 -0.01 1.14 14.45
N LEU A 113 -0.29 0.99 13.16
CA LEU A 113 -0.96 -0.17 12.58
C LEU A 113 0.08 -1.23 12.20
N SER A 114 -0.21 -2.52 12.42
CA SER A 114 0.65 -3.59 11.91
C SER A 114 0.57 -3.66 10.37
N PHE A 115 1.62 -4.20 9.73
CA PHE A 115 1.61 -4.40 8.27
C PHE A 115 0.49 -5.34 7.82
N GLU A 116 0.15 -6.36 8.63
CA GLU A 116 -0.93 -7.28 8.33
C GLU A 116 -2.28 -6.56 8.28
N GLU A 117 -2.56 -5.73 9.28
CA GLU A 117 -3.76 -4.90 9.31
C GLU A 117 -3.77 -3.89 8.15
N TYR A 118 -2.63 -3.26 7.85
CA TYR A 118 -2.49 -2.29 6.77
C TYR A 118 -2.88 -2.89 5.41
N PHE A 119 -2.26 -4.01 5.04
CA PHE A 119 -2.55 -4.66 3.76
C PHE A 119 -3.94 -5.30 3.73
N THR A 120 -4.46 -5.75 4.87
CA THR A 120 -5.85 -6.21 4.97
C THR A 120 -6.83 -5.09 4.69
N GLN A 121 -6.59 -3.88 5.23
CA GLN A 121 -7.41 -2.70 4.93
C GLN A 121 -7.34 -2.33 3.45
N LEU A 122 -6.15 -2.36 2.83
CA LEU A 122 -6.02 -2.11 1.38
C LEU A 122 -6.80 -3.13 0.55
N TYR A 123 -6.77 -4.41 0.94
CA TYR A 123 -7.55 -5.43 0.26
C TYR A 123 -9.07 -5.20 0.39
N GLN A 124 -9.54 -4.79 1.57
CA GLN A 124 -10.94 -4.42 1.80
C GLN A 124 -11.35 -3.18 1.00
N ILE A 125 -10.45 -2.19 0.88
CA ILE A 125 -10.66 -1.01 0.04
C ILE A 125 -10.81 -1.43 -1.42
N GLY A 126 -9.90 -2.24 -1.95
CA GLY A 126 -9.95 -2.70 -3.33
C GLY A 126 -11.23 -3.49 -3.65
N THR A 127 -11.53 -4.51 -2.87
CA THR A 127 -12.65 -5.42 -3.14
C THR A 127 -14.01 -4.88 -2.73
N GLY A 128 -14.06 -4.07 -1.66
CA GLY A 128 -15.30 -3.49 -1.14
C GLY A 128 -15.57 -2.10 -1.70
N TRP A 129 -14.70 -1.14 -1.38
CA TRP A 129 -14.94 0.26 -1.72
C TRP A 129 -14.78 0.54 -3.20
N LEU A 130 -13.71 0.04 -3.84
CA LEU A 130 -13.43 0.24 -5.25
C LEU A 130 -14.22 -0.73 -6.15
N GLY A 131 -14.60 -1.90 -5.63
CA GLY A 131 -15.33 -2.92 -6.37
C GLY A 131 -14.46 -3.68 -7.37
N TRP A 132 -13.15 -3.72 -7.15
CA TRP A 132 -12.23 -4.53 -7.93
C TRP A 132 -12.39 -6.02 -7.60
N THR A 133 -12.00 -6.89 -8.54
CA THR A 133 -11.93 -8.32 -8.23
C THR A 133 -10.81 -8.60 -7.22
N PRO A 134 -10.89 -9.71 -6.45
CA PRO A 134 -9.78 -10.18 -5.63
C PRO A 134 -8.45 -10.22 -6.38
N GLU A 135 -8.46 -10.75 -7.61
CA GLU A 135 -7.27 -10.92 -8.44
C GLU A 135 -6.65 -9.56 -8.81
N ALA A 136 -7.48 -8.60 -9.24
CA ALA A 136 -7.04 -7.26 -9.59
C ALA A 136 -6.50 -6.51 -8.36
N THR A 137 -7.19 -6.62 -7.22
CA THR A 137 -6.76 -6.00 -5.96
C THR A 137 -5.41 -6.53 -5.51
N TRP A 138 -5.21 -7.85 -5.57
CA TRP A 138 -3.94 -8.46 -5.19
C TRP A 138 -2.79 -8.16 -6.16
N ALA A 139 -3.11 -7.90 -7.43
CA ALA A 139 -2.13 -7.53 -8.45
C ALA A 139 -1.76 -6.04 -8.41
N ALA A 140 -2.64 -5.18 -7.91
CA ALA A 140 -2.38 -3.75 -7.72
C ALA A 140 -1.33 -3.50 -6.63
N THR A 141 -0.69 -2.34 -6.69
CA THR A 141 0.20 -1.82 -5.64
C THR A 141 -0.60 -1.17 -4.51
N ALA A 142 0.01 -1.06 -3.33
CA ALA A 142 -0.56 -0.29 -2.22
C ALA A 142 -0.83 1.17 -2.62
N ALA A 143 0.10 1.79 -3.34
CA ALA A 143 -0.05 3.15 -3.85
C ALA A 143 -1.28 3.29 -4.77
N GLU A 144 -1.45 2.40 -5.75
CA GLU A 144 -2.60 2.44 -6.66
C GLU A 144 -3.95 2.32 -5.95
N ILE A 145 -4.04 1.45 -4.95
CA ILE A 145 -5.26 1.30 -4.15
C ILE A 145 -5.55 2.61 -3.38
N ILE A 146 -4.53 3.23 -2.80
CA ILE A 146 -4.67 4.50 -2.06
C ILE A 146 -5.14 5.61 -3.00
N ASN A 147 -4.49 5.80 -4.16
CA ASN A 147 -4.90 6.82 -5.12
C ASN A 147 -6.31 6.55 -5.67
N ALA A 148 -6.62 5.30 -6.03
CA ALA A 148 -7.96 4.96 -6.51
C ALA A 148 -9.06 5.26 -5.45
N LYS A 149 -8.75 5.07 -4.16
CA LYS A 149 -9.63 5.47 -3.06
C LYS A 149 -9.79 7.00 -3.02
N GLU A 150 -8.69 7.76 -3.08
CA GLU A 150 -8.70 9.22 -3.08
C GLU A 150 -9.53 9.79 -4.24
N GLY A 151 -9.27 9.33 -5.47
CA GLY A 151 -10.04 9.74 -6.64
C GLY A 151 -11.54 9.43 -6.52
N ARG A 152 -11.90 8.30 -5.88
CA ARG A 152 -13.31 7.98 -5.60
C ARG A 152 -13.93 8.90 -4.54
N VAL A 153 -13.17 9.29 -3.51
CA VAL A 153 -13.60 10.27 -2.51
C VAL A 153 -13.83 11.63 -3.15
N GLU A 154 -12.93 12.07 -4.04
CA GLU A 154 -13.07 13.34 -4.78
C GLU A 154 -14.29 13.33 -5.69
N MET A 155 -14.54 12.23 -6.40
CA MET A 155 -15.73 12.06 -7.23
C MET A 155 -17.02 12.16 -6.40
N LEU A 156 -17.09 11.47 -5.25
CA LEU A 156 -18.25 11.53 -4.36
C LEU A 156 -18.46 12.95 -3.80
N ALA A 157 -17.38 13.62 -3.40
CA ALA A 157 -17.41 15.00 -2.96
C ALA A 157 -17.92 15.97 -4.05
N ALA A 158 -17.54 15.75 -5.31
CA ALA A 158 -18.02 16.55 -6.43
C ALA A 158 -19.51 16.34 -6.73
N ILE A 159 -20.02 15.11 -6.54
CA ILE A 159 -21.43 14.77 -6.80
C ILE A 159 -22.35 15.23 -5.67
N PHE A 160 -21.95 15.00 -4.42
CA PHE A 160 -22.79 15.21 -3.24
C PHE A 160 -22.48 16.51 -2.48
N GLY A 161 -21.47 17.25 -2.91
CA GLY A 161 -20.90 18.39 -2.18
C GLY A 161 -19.99 17.93 -1.04
N LYS A 162 -18.99 18.75 -0.70
CA LYS A 162 -18.33 18.66 0.61
C LYS A 162 -19.18 19.41 1.63
N ARG A 163 -19.34 18.86 2.83
CA ARG A 163 -19.67 19.71 3.98
C ARG A 163 -18.46 20.60 4.23
N ASP A 164 -18.65 21.91 4.17
CA ASP A 164 -17.70 22.81 4.81
C ASP A 164 -17.83 22.58 6.33
N ASP A 165 -16.72 22.33 7.01
CA ASP A 165 -16.66 22.14 8.47
C ASP A 165 -17.13 23.39 9.26
N THR A 166 -17.48 24.48 8.57
CA THR A 166 -18.09 25.69 9.13
C THR A 166 -19.61 25.64 9.21
N GLU A 167 -20.30 24.66 8.61
CA GLU A 167 -21.75 24.54 8.74
C GLU A 167 -22.15 23.57 9.85
N THR A 168 -22.21 24.08 11.09
CA THR A 168 -23.06 23.47 12.11
C THR A 168 -24.49 23.45 11.60
N ILE A 169 -25.06 22.27 11.42
CA ILE A 169 -26.50 22.11 11.17
C ILE A 169 -27.21 22.62 12.43
N ASP A 170 -27.71 23.84 12.38
CA ASP A 170 -28.67 24.30 13.36
C ASP A 170 -29.97 23.50 13.14
N ALA A 171 -30.12 22.41 13.89
CA ALA A 171 -31.28 21.52 13.86
C ALA A 171 -32.61 22.23 14.18
N THR A 172 -32.57 23.53 14.50
CA THR A 172 -33.76 24.34 14.73
C THR A 172 -34.19 25.15 13.52
N LYS A 173 -33.40 25.26 12.44
CA LYS A 173 -33.73 26.08 11.24
C LYS A 173 -34.98 25.50 10.54
N GLY A 174 -36.13 26.16 10.73
CA GLY A 174 -37.43 25.73 10.21
C GLY A 174 -38.45 25.29 11.28
N MET A 175 -38.05 25.17 12.56
CA MET A 175 -39.02 24.86 13.63
C MET A 175 -39.82 26.09 14.04
N PRO A 176 -41.16 25.96 14.22
CA PRO A 176 -42.00 27.00 14.82
C PRO A 176 -41.43 27.46 16.17
N ALA A 177 -41.53 28.76 16.47
CA ALA A 177 -40.94 29.36 17.66
C ALA A 177 -41.38 28.71 18.98
N ASP A 178 -42.56 28.11 19.00
CA ASP A 178 -43.14 27.44 20.18
C ASP A 178 -42.43 26.12 20.51
N LEU A 179 -42.08 25.32 19.49
CA LEU A 179 -41.32 24.07 19.66
C LEU A 179 -39.90 24.31 20.18
N ARG A 180 -39.27 25.43 19.78
CA ARG A 180 -37.94 25.83 20.28
C ARG A 180 -37.97 26.18 21.77
N LYS A 181 -39.06 26.75 22.28
CA LYS A 181 -39.22 27.07 23.71
C LYS A 181 -39.42 25.80 24.53
N GLU A 182 -40.16 24.83 24.01
CA GLU A 182 -40.47 23.57 24.69
C GLU A 182 -39.23 22.68 24.85
N ILE A 183 -38.41 22.56 23.80
CA ILE A 183 -37.16 21.78 23.84
C ILE A 183 -36.15 22.39 24.84
N ASN A 184 -36.04 23.72 24.89
CA ASN A 184 -35.17 24.41 25.84
C ASN A 184 -35.66 24.30 27.30
N ALA A 185 -36.96 24.10 27.53
CA ALA A 185 -37.51 23.86 28.85
C ALA A 185 -37.21 22.44 29.35
N ILE A 186 -37.21 21.45 28.46
CA ILE A 186 -36.91 20.04 28.80
C ILE A 186 -35.43 19.85 29.20
N GLY A 187 -34.51 20.61 28.60
CA GLY A 187 -33.07 20.52 28.90
C GLY A 187 -32.63 21.12 30.25
N LYS A 188 -33.45 21.97 30.90
CA LYS A 188 -33.09 22.65 32.16
C LYS A 188 -33.66 21.99 33.43
N GLY A 189 -34.39 20.87 33.30
CA GLY A 189 -35.10 20.21 34.41
C GLY A 189 -34.37 19.04 35.08
N ARG A 190 -33.11 18.76 34.74
CA ARG A 190 -32.29 17.73 35.40
C ARG A 190 -30.93 18.28 35.79
N SER A 191 -30.91 19.07 36.86
CA SER A 191 -29.77 19.22 37.76
C SER A 191 -30.25 19.17 39.19
#